data_AF-A0A401Q717-F1
#
_entry.id   AF-A0A401Q717-F1
#
_cell.length_a   1.000
_cell.length_b   1.000
_cell.length_c   1.000
_cell.angle_alpha   90.00
_cell.angle_beta   90.00
_cell.angle_gamma   90.00
#
_symmetry.space_group_name_H-M   'P 1'
#
loop_
_entity.id
_entity.type
_entity.pdbx_description
1 polymer ?
#
loop_
_entity_poly.entity_id
_entity_poly.type
_entity_poly.pdbx_seq_one_letter_code
_entity_poly.pdbx_strand_id
1 'polypeptide(L)'
;IADKHAIITNLDNKVTLEPHGQAKVTLNGVLVLTKVQLRHLDRVILGANSTYLYVGLPCEWNAEDLSKYDYDFFQSELAAVEGFDRDALGKQ
;
A
#
# COMPACT_ATOMS: atom_id res chain seq x y z
N ILE A 1 14.32 -6.88 12.38
CA ILE A 1 14.09 -6.39 11.00
C ILE A 1 15.06 -7.13 10.11
N ALA A 2 14.57 -7.82 9.08
CA ALA A 2 15.45 -8.55 8.15
C ALA A 2 16.17 -7.54 7.24
N ASP A 3 17.36 -7.87 6.75
CA ASP A 3 18.08 -7.02 5.79
C ASP A 3 17.30 -6.91 4.46
N LYS A 4 16.70 -8.01 4.01
CA LYS A 4 15.86 -8.10 2.80
C LYS A 4 14.51 -8.70 3.15
N HIS A 5 13.43 -7.99 2.83
CA HIS A 5 12.07 -8.42 3.14
C HIS A 5 11.34 -9.02 1.95
N ALA A 6 11.43 -8.35 0.81
CA ALA A 6 10.79 -8.79 -0.41
C ALA A 6 11.55 -8.25 -1.62
N ILE A 7 11.35 -8.92 -2.75
CA ILE A 7 11.76 -8.43 -4.07
C ILE A 7 10.50 -7.94 -4.76
N ILE A 8 10.54 -6.69 -5.22
CA ILE A 8 9.51 -6.13 -6.09
C ILE A 8 10.09 -6.08 -7.50
N THR A 9 9.37 -6.63 -8.47
CA THR A 9 9.78 -6.64 -9.87
C THR A 9 8.71 -6.00 -10.72
N ASN A 10 9.08 -4.96 -11.47
CA ASN A 10 8.26 -4.38 -12.52
C ASN A 10 8.79 -4.84 -13.88
N LEU A 11 8.00 -5.64 -14.58
CA LEU A 11 8.33 -6.16 -15.91
C LEU A 11 7.03 -6.32 -16.71
N ASP A 12 7.05 -5.97 -17.99
CA ASP A 12 5.91 -6.13 -18.92
C ASP A 12 4.59 -5.53 -18.40
N ASN A 13 4.64 -4.31 -17.85
CA ASN A 13 3.51 -3.63 -17.21
C ASN A 13 2.86 -4.42 -16.07
N LYS A 14 3.63 -5.30 -15.42
CA LYS A 14 3.16 -6.11 -14.30
C LYS A 14 4.14 -5.98 -13.15
N VAL A 15 3.63 -5.51 -12.02
CA VAL A 15 4.39 -5.45 -10.77
C VAL A 15 4.11 -6.70 -9.95
N THR A 16 5.18 -7.35 -9.50
CA THR A 16 5.12 -8.55 -8.65
C THR A 16 5.89 -8.34 -7.36
N LEU A 17 5.43 -9.00 -6.30
CA LEU A 17 6.02 -9.01 -4.97
C LEU A 17 6.34 -10.45 -4.59
N GLU A 18 7.55 -10.69 -4.11
CA GLU A 18 8.00 -12.01 -3.64
C GLU A 18 8.73 -11.86 -2.30
N PRO A 19 8.29 -12.56 -1.23
CA PRO A 19 8.99 -12.55 0.05
C PRO A 19 10.42 -13.10 -0.06
N HIS A 20 11.37 -12.49 0.65
CA HIS A 20 12.77 -12.94 0.66
C HIS A 20 13.07 -13.76 1.92
N GLY A 21 13.34 -15.05 1.75
CA GLY A 21 13.68 -15.96 2.84
C GLY A 21 12.52 -16.14 3.83
N GLN A 22 12.76 -15.91 5.12
CA GLN A 22 11.74 -16.02 6.18
C GLN A 22 11.11 -14.68 6.57
N ALA A 23 11.33 -13.62 5.79
CA ALA A 23 10.77 -12.32 6.09
C ALA A 23 9.24 -12.34 6.00
N LYS A 24 8.58 -11.81 7.03
CA LYS A 24 7.11 -11.66 7.05
C LYS A 24 6.71 -10.57 6.06
N VAL A 25 5.85 -10.92 5.12
CA VAL A 25 5.26 -10.01 4.15
C VAL A 25 3.76 -10.28 4.13
N THR A 26 2.93 -9.27 4.36
CA THR A 26 1.47 -9.41 4.23
C THR A 26 0.92 -8.47 3.19
N LEU A 27 -0.04 -8.93 2.40
CA LEU A 27 -0.77 -8.19 1.39
C LEU A 27 -2.23 -8.15 1.78
N ASN A 28 -2.81 -6.97 1.97
CA ASN A 28 -4.19 -6.78 2.42
C ASN A 28 -4.52 -7.59 3.70
N GLY A 29 -3.55 -7.70 4.62
CA GLY A 29 -3.68 -8.48 5.85
C GLY A 29 -3.42 -9.98 5.71
N VAL A 30 -3.24 -10.51 4.49
CA VAL A 30 -2.97 -11.93 4.22
C VAL A 30 -1.47 -12.17 4.08
N LEU A 31 -0.94 -13.20 4.75
CA LEU A 31 0.47 -13.58 4.62
C LEU A 31 0.79 -14.05 3.20
N VAL A 32 1.82 -13.46 2.60
CA VAL A 32 2.34 -13.84 1.29
C VAL A 32 3.50 -14.81 1.48
N LEU A 33 3.42 -15.98 0.86
CA LEU A 33 4.47 -17.01 0.92
C LEU A 33 5.16 -17.25 -0.43
N THR A 34 4.55 -16.78 -1.52
CA THR A 34 5.03 -17.00 -2.89
C THR A 34 4.92 -15.70 -3.67
N LYS A 35 5.50 -15.68 -4.88
CA LYS A 35 5.40 -14.54 -5.80
C LYS A 35 3.93 -14.25 -6.16
N VAL A 36 3.50 -13.02 -5.95
CA VAL A 36 2.15 -12.52 -6.26
C VAL A 36 2.23 -11.30 -7.17
N GLN A 37 1.20 -11.08 -7.98
CA GLN A 37 1.02 -9.83 -8.72
C GLN A 37 0.33 -8.81 -7.83
N LEU A 38 0.90 -7.60 -7.76
CA LEU A 38 0.27 -6.49 -7.07
C LEU A 38 -0.81 -5.87 -7.94
N ARG A 39 -1.90 -5.43 -7.31
CA ARG A 39 -3.01 -4.69 -7.92
C ARG A 39 -3.10 -3.32 -7.28
N HIS A 40 -3.55 -2.34 -8.05
CA HIS A 40 -3.76 -0.97 -7.56
C HIS A 40 -4.51 -0.99 -6.21
N LEU A 41 -3.96 -0.29 -5.22
CA LEU A 41 -4.43 -0.17 -3.82
C LEU A 41 -4.20 -1.37 -2.90
N ASP A 42 -3.38 -2.32 -3.33
CA ASP A 42 -2.90 -3.35 -2.41
C ASP A 42 -2.10 -2.73 -1.25
N ARG A 43 -2.49 -3.06 -0.02
CA ARG A 43 -1.78 -2.67 1.20
C ARG A 43 -0.70 -3.69 1.51
N VAL A 44 0.56 -3.29 1.40
CA VAL A 44 1.73 -4.13 1.65
C VAL A 44 2.29 -3.83 3.03
N ILE A 45 2.49 -4.84 3.86
CA ILE A 45 3.19 -4.71 5.15
C ILE A 45 4.43 -5.59 5.11
N LEU A 46 5.60 -4.98 5.32
CA LEU A 46 6.89 -5.63 5.41
C LEU A 46 7.31 -5.71 6.88
N GLY A 47 7.58 -6.92 7.37
CA GLY A 47 7.94 -7.16 8.77
C GLY A 47 6.74 -6.93 9.70
N ALA A 48 6.94 -6.07 10.71
CA ALA A 48 5.92 -5.79 11.74
C ALA A 48 5.21 -4.43 11.54
N ASN A 49 5.92 -3.39 11.09
CA ASN A 49 5.46 -2.00 11.19
C ASN A 49 5.62 -1.19 9.89
N SER A 50 6.20 -1.76 8.83
CA SER A 50 6.44 -1.01 7.60
C SER A 50 5.28 -1.23 6.63
N THR A 51 4.28 -0.37 6.70
CA THR A 51 3.06 -0.41 5.89
C THR A 51 3.16 0.53 4.70
N TYR A 52 2.74 0.06 3.54
CA TYR A 52 2.77 0.76 2.27
C TYR A 52 1.45 0.55 1.52
N LEU A 53 1.07 1.53 0.70
CA LEU A 53 0.00 1.38 -0.28
C LEU A 53 0.64 1.28 -1.67
N TYR A 54 0.37 0.20 -2.39
CA TYR A 54 0.82 0.07 -3.76
C TYR A 54 -0.10 0.86 -4.70
N VAL A 55 0.42 1.96 -5.24
CA VAL A 55 -0.24 2.71 -6.30
C VAL A 55 0.22 2.11 -7.63
N GLY A 56 -0.72 1.43 -8.30
CA GLY A 56 -0.52 0.76 -9.60
C GLY A 56 0.04 1.66 -10.71
N LEU A 57 0.39 1.07 -11.85
CA LEU A 57 0.85 1.82 -13.02
C LEU A 57 -0.27 2.75 -13.54
N PRO A 58 0.06 3.91 -14.15
CA PRO A 58 -0.96 4.82 -14.68
C PRO A 58 -1.90 4.17 -15.70
N CYS A 59 -1.45 3.14 -16.42
CA CYS A 59 -2.29 2.36 -17.33
C CYS A 59 -3.33 1.46 -16.64
N GLU A 60 -3.17 1.22 -15.33
CA GLU A 60 -4.10 0.48 -14.48
C GLU A 60 -5.12 1.40 -13.80
N TRP A 61 -4.95 2.73 -13.88
CA TRP A 61 -5.83 3.71 -13.23
C TRP A 61 -7.09 3.93 -14.06
N ASN A 62 -8.24 3.98 -13.39
CA ASN A 62 -9.46 4.50 -13.99
C ASN A 62 -9.47 6.05 -13.85
N ALA A 63 -10.36 6.72 -14.59
CA ALA A 63 -10.41 8.19 -14.61
C ALA A 63 -10.68 8.83 -13.24
N GLU A 64 -11.20 8.05 -12.28
CA GLU A 64 -11.52 8.47 -10.91
C GLU A 64 -10.32 8.32 -9.95
N ASP A 65 -9.33 7.47 -10.27
CA ASP A 65 -8.17 7.19 -9.42
C ASP A 65 -7.09 8.29 -9.49
N LEU A 66 -7.07 9.10 -10.55
CA LEU A 66 -6.05 10.14 -10.81
C LEU A 66 -6.02 11.28 -9.79
N SER A 67 -7.14 11.56 -9.11
CA SER A 67 -7.23 12.64 -8.11
C SER A 67 -7.44 12.15 -6.68
N LYS A 68 -7.43 10.84 -6.44
CA LYS A 68 -7.94 10.25 -5.19
C LYS A 68 -6.88 9.81 -4.20
N TYR A 69 -5.64 9.60 -4.65
CA TYR A 69 -4.51 9.19 -3.82
C TYR A 69 -3.43 10.27 -3.78
N ASP A 70 -3.87 11.52 -3.62
CA ASP A 70 -2.99 12.65 -3.40
C ASP A 70 -2.56 12.76 -1.92
N TYR A 71 -1.78 13.79 -1.61
CA TYR A 71 -1.29 14.04 -0.26
C TYR A 71 -2.43 14.20 0.77
N ASP A 72 -3.57 14.76 0.37
CA ASP A 72 -4.71 14.99 1.26
C ASP A 72 -5.39 13.68 1.68
N PHE A 73 -5.44 12.69 0.79
CA PHE A 73 -5.90 11.34 1.11
C PHE A 73 -5.01 10.65 2.15
N PHE A 74 -3.69 10.71 1.99
CA PHE A 74 -2.79 10.10 2.97
C PHE A 74 -2.83 10.83 4.32
N GLN A 75 -2.98 12.16 4.31
CA GLN A 75 -3.16 12.94 5.53
C GLN A 75 -4.47 12.60 6.26
N SER A 76 -5.58 12.40 5.54
CA SER A 76 -6.84 12.00 6.18
C SER A 76 -6.80 10.58 6.74
N GLU A 77 -6.18 9.62 6.03
CA GLU A 77 -5.98 8.26 6.56
C GLU A 77 -5.13 8.27 7.84
N LEU A 78 -4.06 9.08 7.89
CA LEU A 78 -3.24 9.24 9.09
C LEU A 78 -4.04 9.85 10.24
N ALA A 79 -4.77 10.95 9.98
CA ALA A 79 -5.59 11.64 10.96
C ALA A 79 -6.69 10.72 11.54
N ALA A 80 -7.38 9.94 10.70
CA ALA A 80 -8.44 9.03 11.12
C ALA A 80 -7.92 7.91 12.04
N VAL A 81 -6.71 7.40 11.80
CA VAL A 81 -6.07 6.37 12.65
C VAL A 81 -5.64 6.95 14.00
N GLU A 82 -5.28 8.23 14.06
CA GLU A 82 -4.94 8.93 15.31
C GLU A 82 -6.16 9.50 16.05
N GLY A 83 -7.38 9.35 15.50
CA GLY A 83 -8.63 9.83 16.09
C GLY A 83 -8.97 11.29 15.81
N PHE A 84 -8.31 11.91 14.82
CA PHE A 84 -8.61 13.24 14.31
C PHE A 84 -9.53 13.16 13.09
N ASP A 85 -10.81 13.46 13.28
CA ASP A 85 -11.76 13.63 12.19
C ASP A 85 -11.75 15.09 11.70
N ARG A 86 -11.44 15.31 10.41
CA ARG A 86 -11.48 16.65 9.79
C ARG A 86 -12.90 17.22 9.76
N ASP A 87 -13.95 16.39 9.75
CA ASP A 87 -15.34 16.86 9.79
C ASP A 87 -15.77 17.40 11.17
N ALA A 88 -14.98 17.14 12.23
CA ALA A 88 -15.24 17.67 13.56
C ALA A 88 -14.84 19.14 13.73
N LEU A 89 -14.11 19.73 12.78
CA LEU A 89 -13.55 21.09 12.88
C LEU A 89 -14.34 22.16 12.12
N GLY A 90 -15.56 21.84 11.65
CA GLY A 90 -16.37 22.72 10.79
C GLY A 90 -17.81 22.94 11.26
N LYS A 91 -18.08 23.10 12.56
CA LYS A 91 -19.34 23.69 13.03
C LYS A 91 -19.05 24.83 13.99
N GLN A 92 -18.83 26.03 13.43
CA GLN A 92 -19.10 27.30 14.10
C GLN A 92 -20.46 27.81 13.63
#